data_AF-A0A0E9MPA9-F1
#
_entry.id   AF-A0A0E9MPA9-F1
#
_cell.length_a   1.000
_cell.length_b   1.000
_cell.length_c   1.000
_cell.angle_alpha   90.00
_cell.angle_beta   90.00
_cell.angle_gamma   90.00
#
_symmetry.space_group_name_H-M   'P 1'
#
loop_
_entity.id
_entity.type
_entity.pdbx_description
1 polymer ?
#
loop_
_entity_poly.entity_id
_entity_poly.type
_entity_poly.pdbx_seq_one_letter_code
_entity_poly.pdbx_strand_id
1 'polypeptide(L)' 'MNMTAESNSDQSQLDKFKEAARQLETDDDPERFKDRLRKLVKHKPVEGRPTPE' A
#
# COMPACT_ATOMS: atom_id res chain seq x y z
N MET A 1 5.22 -42.37 9.52
CA MET A 1 4.56 -41.04 9.52
C MET A 1 5.19 -40.20 10.64
N ASN A 2 5.17 -38.87 10.48
CA ASN A 2 5.55 -37.77 11.40
C ASN A 2 6.82 -36.99 10.98
N MET A 3 6.70 -36.06 10.01
CA MET A 3 6.43 -34.60 10.15
C MET A 3 7.71 -33.79 10.43
N THR A 4 8.53 -33.53 9.40
CA THR A 4 8.64 -32.26 8.63
C THR A 4 9.21 -31.08 9.43
N ALA A 5 10.50 -30.80 9.17
CA ALA A 5 11.22 -29.63 9.62
C ALA A 5 10.50 -28.35 9.21
N GLU A 6 10.26 -27.45 10.17
CA GLU A 6 9.63 -26.16 9.95
C GLU A 6 10.59 -25.22 9.19
N SER A 7 10.53 -25.27 7.85
CA SER A 7 11.01 -24.19 7.01
C SER A 7 10.01 -23.03 7.16
N ASN A 8 10.39 -21.96 7.89
CA ASN A 8 9.63 -20.71 7.92
C ASN A 8 9.27 -20.28 6.48
N SER A 9 8.00 -20.48 6.14
CA SER A 9 7.43 -20.47 4.80
C SER A 9 6.82 -19.12 4.41
N ASP A 10 7.18 -18.02 5.07
CA ASP A 10 6.20 -16.93 5.21
C ASP A 10 6.51 -15.61 4.52
N GLN A 11 7.54 -15.51 3.68
CA GLN A 11 7.64 -14.55 2.55
C GLN A 11 9.03 -14.70 1.92
N SER A 12 9.11 -14.71 0.59
CA SER A 12 10.40 -14.72 -0.09
C SER A 12 11.18 -13.44 0.23
N GLN A 13 12.51 -13.47 0.10
CA GLN A 13 13.32 -12.26 0.26
C GLN A 13 12.85 -11.12 -0.67
N LEU A 14 12.33 -11.48 -1.86
CA LEU A 14 11.71 -10.54 -2.79
C LEU A 14 10.46 -9.88 -2.20
N ASP A 15 9.64 -10.62 -1.46
CA ASP A 15 8.44 -10.06 -0.84
C ASP A 15 8.78 -9.05 0.26
N LYS A 16 9.86 -9.31 1.02
CA LYS A 16 10.39 -8.35 2.01
C LYS A 16 10.88 -7.06 1.36
N PHE A 17 11.55 -7.14 0.20
CA PHE A 17 11.96 -5.94 -0.54
C PHE A 17 10.77 -5.17 -1.09
N LYS A 18 9.75 -5.87 -1.61
CA LYS A 18 8.50 -5.23 -2.06
C LYS A 18 7.79 -4.55 -0.90
N GLU A 19 7.76 -5.18 0.27
CA GLU A 19 7.17 -4.59 1.48
C GLU A 19 7.95 -3.37 1.98
N ALA A 20 9.28 -3.43 1.99
CA ALA A 20 10.12 -2.29 2.33
C ALA A 20 9.93 -1.12 1.34
N ALA A 21 9.89 -1.39 0.03
CA ALA A 21 9.63 -0.37 -0.98
C ALA A 21 8.24 0.27 -0.80
N ARG A 22 7.22 -0.53 -0.43
CA ARG A 22 5.87 -0.03 -0.10
C ARG A 22 5.86 0.90 1.10
N GLN A 23 6.64 0.58 2.14
CA GLN A 23 6.76 1.40 3.34
C GLN A 23 7.47 2.73 3.04
N LEU A 24 8.44 2.70 2.12
CA LEU A 24 9.15 3.89 1.63
C LEU A 24 8.37 4.67 0.57
N GLU A 25 7.21 4.15 0.14
CA GLU A 25 6.40 4.72 -0.95
C GLU A 25 7.15 4.80 -2.30
N THR A 26 8.16 3.94 -2.48
CA THR A 26 9.02 3.87 -3.66
C THR A 26 8.80 2.60 -4.49
N ASP A 27 7.70 1.86 -4.26
CA ASP A 27 7.43 0.62 -4.99
C ASP A 27 6.88 0.85 -6.41
N ASP A 28 6.63 2.11 -6.78
CA ASP A 28 6.04 2.53 -8.07
C ASP A 28 4.86 1.65 -8.50
N ASP A 29 4.07 1.16 -7.53
CA ASP A 29 2.97 0.24 -7.79
C ASP A 29 1.73 1.00 -8.31
N PRO A 30 1.33 0.78 -9.59
CA PRO A 30 0.27 1.56 -10.21
C PRO A 30 -1.11 1.27 -9.62
N GLU A 31 -1.33 0.09 -9.03
CA GLU A 31 -2.61 -0.28 -8.40
C GLU A 31 -2.76 0.43 -7.05
N ARG A 32 -1.68 0.53 -6.26
CA ARG A 32 -1.64 1.36 -5.04
C ARG A 32 -1.86 2.83 -5.34
N PHE A 33 -1.23 3.35 -6.39
CA PHE A 33 -1.46 4.72 -6.82
C PHE A 33 -2.94 4.97 -7.13
N LYS A 34 -3.59 4.07 -7.90
CA LYS A 34 -5.03 4.16 -8.18
C LYS A 34 -5.89 4.10 -6.91
N ASP A 35 -5.57 3.25 -5.94
CA ASP A 35 -6.33 3.17 -4.68
C ASP A 35 -6.20 4.45 -3.85
N ARG A 36 -4.99 5.00 -3.72
CA ARG A 36 -4.76 6.30 -3.07
C ARG A 36 -5.50 7.43 -3.79
N LEU A 37 -5.43 7.47 -5.12
CA LEU A 37 -6.12 8.46 -5.94
C LEU A 37 -7.64 8.38 -5.72
N ARG A 38 -8.21 7.17 -5.70
CA ARG A 38 -9.64 6.95 -5.39
C ARG A 38 -10.03 7.49 -4.01
N LYS A 39 -9.20 7.29 -2.99
CA LYS A 39 -9.45 7.84 -1.64
C LYS A 39 -9.41 9.36 -1.63
N LEU A 40 -8.45 9.96 -2.34
CA LEU A 40 -8.30 11.40 -2.44
C LEU A 40 -9.52 12.06 -3.11
N VAL A 41 -9.96 11.54 -4.26
CA VAL A 41 -11.10 12.12 -5.01
C VAL A 41 -12.46 11.83 -4.39
N LYS A 42 -12.58 10.79 -3.55
CA LYS A 42 -13.82 10.51 -2.79
C LYS A 42 -14.12 11.56 -1.72
N HIS A 43 -13.11 12.33 -1.30
CA HIS A 43 -13.33 13.38 -0.32
C HIS A 43 -14.06 14.54 -0.99
N LYS A 44 -15.39 14.63 -0.79
CA LYS A 44 -16.15 15.80 -1.23
C LYS A 44 -15.59 17.03 -0.51
N PRO A 45 -15.33 18.15 -1.20
CA PRO A 45 -14.96 19.39 -0.53
C PRO A 45 -16.06 19.74 0.46
N VAL A 46 -15.66 20.11 1.69
CA VAL A 46 -16.58 20.54 2.73
C VAL A 46 -17.27 21.80 2.22
N GLU A 47 -18.57 21.70 1.94
CA GLU A 47 -19.42 22.83 1.56
C GLU A 47 -19.38 23.85 2.72
N GLY A 48 -18.65 24.95 2.55
CA GLY A 48 -18.58 26.01 3.56
C GLY A 48 -17.24 26.70 3.78
N ARG A 49 -16.14 26.34 3.10
CA ARG A 49 -14.95 27.22 3.09
C ARG A 49 -15.14 28.30 2.02
N PRO A 50 -15.31 29.59 2.37
CA PRO A 50 -15.29 30.65 1.38
C PRO A 50 -13.89 30.68 0.76
N THR A 51 -13.84 30.65 -0.57
CA THR A 51 -12.61 30.95 -1.32
C THR A 51 -12.21 32.39 -1.02
N PRO A 52 -10.96 32.67 -0.60
CA PRO A 52 -10.45 34.04 -0.61
C PRO A 52 -10.38 34.51 -2.07
N GLU A 53 -11.01 35.66 -2.36
CA GLU A 53 -10.91 36.37 -3.64
C GLU A 53 -9.48 36.85 -3.95
#